data_AF-A0A7C6VTP4-F1
#
_entry.id   AF-A0A7C6VTP4-F1
#
_cell.length_a   1.000
_cell.length_b   1.000
_cell.length_c   1.000
_cell.angle_alpha   90.00
_cell.angle_beta   90.00
_cell.angle_gamma   90.00
#
_symmetry.space_group_name_H-M   'P 1'
#
loop_
_entity.id
_entity.type
_entity.pdbx_description
1 polymer ?
#
loop_
_entity_poly.entity_id
_entity_poly.type
_entity_poly.pdbx_seq_one_letter_code
_entity_poly.pdbx_strand_id
1 'polypeptide(L)'
;MQHNIINVRVVSLMRDFITIGLIMMSSLLLIFIIRATGFDIKKFNFGRDLQELEIQEEDNEEFEVNVEFNSNEINRGIRRRIRFAKYVYVENKFLINIVVLIFFIIVSFFIYIRLTTMDTIYKQKDIFSSTNFVMHVDNSYITNKNYKGDKITDNVLLIVDLKIRGKYGKALQFDTYSLYLDVNGSTYTPTIKYKEQLIDLGINYTNQNITREDFNYILVFEIPKISNTSNLILKYVDKINYSKNSLKPKYVRVKVEPFNLDSTNETKSFQIGETIEINNTGLAGGKISIINYELKDVFKVPYRFCVTNNECFTSYEYLKPNIINNYEKAILKINGEIENSRKVDSKVLIDIYSYIDSFGILKYTINGKERVQKISFKQVKPTKFKTSNTFYIEVLNEVLKADKIFLEFNIRGIGYTYNLK
;
A
#
# COMPACT_ATOMS: atom_id res chain seq x y z
N MET A 1 0.95 49.18 4.32
CA MET A 1 -0.53 49.25 4.32
C MET A 1 -1.01 48.23 5.36
N GLN A 2 -1.50 48.70 6.52
CA GLN A 2 -1.89 47.86 7.67
C GLN A 2 -3.08 46.96 7.32
N HIS A 3 -2.92 45.64 7.46
CA HIS A 3 -4.05 44.71 7.42
C HIS A 3 -4.75 44.72 8.78
N ASN A 4 -5.92 45.33 8.86
CA ASN A 4 -6.80 45.23 10.03
C ASN A 4 -7.28 43.79 10.18
N ILE A 5 -6.76 43.10 11.19
CA ILE A 5 -7.22 41.77 11.59
C ILE A 5 -8.58 41.97 12.27
N ILE A 6 -9.68 41.65 11.57
CA ILE A 6 -11.03 41.75 12.13
C ILE A 6 -11.13 40.76 13.30
N ASN A 7 -11.43 41.28 14.49
CA ASN A 7 -11.53 40.50 15.71
C ASN A 7 -12.50 39.32 15.54
N VAL A 8 -12.09 38.12 15.94
CA VAL A 8 -12.88 36.87 15.81
C VAL A 8 -14.28 37.02 16.42
N ARG A 9 -14.44 37.82 17.49
CA ARG A 9 -15.76 38.11 18.09
C ARG A 9 -16.66 38.88 17.12
N VAL A 10 -16.13 39.83 16.36
CA VAL A 10 -16.88 40.60 15.36
C VAL A 10 -17.32 39.70 14.20
N VAL A 11 -16.48 38.77 13.77
CA VAL A 11 -16.82 37.80 12.72
C VAL A 11 -17.89 36.82 13.19
N SER A 12 -17.80 36.32 14.42
CA SER A 12 -18.83 35.47 15.01
C SER A 12 -20.15 36.21 15.18
N LEU A 13 -20.13 37.46 15.66
CA LEU A 13 -21.32 38.31 15.76
C LEU A 13 -21.96 38.54 14.40
N MET A 14 -21.17 38.87 13.37
CA MET A 14 -21.69 39.04 12.00
C MET A 14 -22.35 37.75 11.48
N ARG A 15 -21.76 36.58 11.71
CA ARG A 15 -22.37 35.29 11.34
C ARG A 15 -23.70 35.08 12.07
N ASP A 16 -23.75 35.37 13.36
CA ASP A 16 -24.94 35.17 14.18
C ASP A 16 -26.07 36.14 13.75
N PHE A 17 -25.74 37.40 13.43
CA PHE A 17 -26.67 38.36 12.82
C PHE A 17 -27.18 37.91 11.44
N ILE A 18 -26.31 37.36 10.58
CA ILE A 18 -26.71 36.81 9.27
C ILE A 18 -27.65 35.62 9.47
N THR A 19 -27.40 34.77 10.47
CA THR A 19 -28.23 33.61 10.80
C THR A 19 -29.61 34.03 11.31
N ILE A 20 -29.67 35.02 12.19
CA ILE A 20 -30.92 35.61 12.67
C ILE A 20 -31.69 36.26 11.52
N GLY A 21 -31.00 36.99 10.64
CA GLY A 21 -31.57 37.58 9.43
C GLY A 21 -32.21 36.52 8.52
N LEU A 22 -31.53 35.40 8.30
CA LEU A 22 -32.06 34.26 7.54
C LEU A 22 -33.31 33.65 8.17
N ILE A 23 -33.33 33.50 9.51
CA ILE A 23 -34.52 33.02 10.23
C ILE A 23 -35.69 33.97 10.05
N MET A 24 -35.48 35.29 10.23
CA MET A 24 -36.52 36.29 9.96
C MET A 24 -37.02 36.24 8.51
N MET A 25 -36.10 36.16 7.54
CA MET A 25 -36.46 36.07 6.12
C MET A 25 -37.29 34.82 5.81
N SER A 26 -36.93 33.68 6.40
CA SER A 26 -37.69 32.43 6.23
C SER A 26 -39.10 32.50 6.82
N SER A 27 -39.28 33.18 7.96
CA SER A 27 -40.60 33.39 8.57
C SER A 27 -41.49 34.31 7.73
N LEU A 28 -40.93 35.37 7.14
CA LEU A 28 -41.63 36.27 6.23
C LEU A 28 -42.01 35.57 4.93
N LEU A 29 -41.11 34.73 4.40
CA LEU A 29 -41.37 33.92 3.22
C LEU A 29 -42.53 32.94 3.46
N LEU A 30 -42.63 32.35 4.66
CA LEU A 30 -43.76 31.52 5.07
C LEU A 30 -45.09 32.30 5.07
N ILE A 31 -45.10 33.52 5.61
CA ILE A 31 -46.28 34.40 5.59
C ILE A 31 -46.66 34.78 4.15
N PHE A 32 -45.66 35.06 3.30
CA PHE A 32 -45.89 35.34 1.89
C PHE A 32 -46.45 34.14 1.14
N ILE A 33 -45.97 32.93 1.41
CA ILE A 33 -46.54 31.70 0.86
C ILE A 33 -48.00 31.57 1.29
N ILE A 34 -48.31 31.68 2.59
CA ILE A 34 -49.70 31.58 3.10
C ILE A 34 -50.64 32.60 2.43
N ARG A 35 -50.17 33.84 2.21
CA ARG A 35 -50.94 34.86 1.48
C ARG A 35 -51.06 34.57 -0.01
N ALA A 36 -49.99 34.12 -0.65
CA ALA A 36 -49.96 33.82 -2.09
C ALA A 36 -50.80 32.58 -2.45
N THR A 37 -50.94 31.63 -1.52
CA THR A 37 -51.80 30.43 -1.68
C THR A 37 -53.27 30.70 -1.35
N GLY A 38 -53.64 31.91 -0.94
CA GLY A 38 -55.03 32.26 -0.58
C GLY A 38 -55.55 31.55 0.66
N PHE A 39 -54.65 30.99 1.49
CA PHE A 39 -55.01 30.21 2.67
C PHE A 39 -55.40 31.15 3.83
N ASP A 40 -56.70 31.32 4.05
CA ASP A 40 -57.24 32.21 5.08
C ASP A 40 -57.26 31.52 6.45
N ILE A 41 -56.21 31.73 7.24
CA ILE A 41 -56.07 31.17 8.60
C ILE A 41 -57.27 31.55 9.50
N LYS A 42 -57.99 32.65 9.22
CA LYS A 42 -59.17 33.05 10.02
C LYS A 42 -60.44 32.25 9.69
N LYS A 43 -60.51 31.57 8.55
CA LYS A 43 -61.64 30.71 8.17
C LYS A 43 -61.50 29.27 8.70
N PHE A 44 -60.36 28.92 9.27
CA PHE A 44 -60.08 27.59 9.80
C PHE A 44 -60.64 27.49 11.25
N ASN A 45 -61.85 26.95 11.40
CA ASN A 45 -62.53 26.81 12.70
C ASN A 45 -62.72 25.34 13.07
N PHE A 46 -61.78 24.79 13.85
CA PHE A 46 -61.77 23.40 14.31
C PHE A 46 -63.10 22.97 14.99
N GLY A 47 -63.87 23.90 15.56
CA GLY A 47 -65.13 23.57 16.22
C GLY A 47 -66.27 23.18 15.28
N ARG A 48 -66.35 23.76 14.07
CA ARG A 48 -67.40 23.40 13.09
C ARG A 48 -67.07 22.09 12.37
N ASP A 49 -65.80 21.85 12.06
CA ASP A 49 -65.36 20.62 11.38
C ASP A 49 -65.49 19.37 12.28
N LEU A 50 -65.51 19.55 13.61
CA LEU A 50 -65.80 18.48 14.59
C LEU A 50 -67.30 18.17 14.71
N GLN A 51 -68.18 19.17 14.49
CA GLN A 51 -69.63 19.00 14.53
C GLN A 51 -70.21 18.37 13.26
N GLU A 52 -69.53 18.48 12.11
CA GLU A 52 -69.88 17.78 10.87
C GLU A 52 -69.58 16.25 10.90
N LEU A 53 -68.89 15.78 11.94
CA LEU A 53 -68.74 14.36 12.24
C LEU A 53 -69.82 13.97 13.26
N GLU A 54 -71.01 13.59 12.79
CA GLU A 54 -72.08 13.03 13.61
C GLU A 54 -71.56 11.86 14.47
N ILE A 55 -71.37 12.10 15.77
CA ILE A 55 -71.22 11.05 16.77
C ILE A 55 -72.52 11.05 17.56
N GLN A 56 -73.40 10.09 17.28
CA GLN A 56 -74.57 9.82 18.11
C GLN A 56 -74.10 9.16 19.42
N GLU A 57 -74.50 9.73 20.56
CA GLU A 57 -74.27 9.21 21.91
C GLU A 57 -75.24 8.06 22.25
N GLU A 58 -75.18 6.94 21.53
CA GLU A 58 -75.83 5.68 21.95
C GLU A 58 -74.86 4.52 21.72
N ASP A 59 -73.96 4.30 22.68
CA ASP A 59 -73.51 2.98 23.13
C ASP A 59 -72.51 3.18 24.29
N ASN A 60 -73.07 3.37 25.49
CA ASN A 60 -72.35 3.11 26.74
C ASN A 60 -72.30 1.60 26.95
N GLU A 61 -71.36 0.91 26.30
CA GLU A 61 -70.99 -0.46 26.66
C GLU A 61 -69.59 -0.50 27.26
N GLU A 62 -69.49 -1.15 28.41
CA GLU A 62 -68.29 -1.36 29.22
C GLU A 62 -67.22 -2.11 28.41
N PHE A 63 -66.04 -1.52 28.26
CA PHE A 63 -64.91 -2.19 27.60
C PHE A 63 -64.08 -3.00 28.62
N GLU A 64 -64.18 -4.32 28.56
CA GLU A 64 -63.12 -5.22 29.02
C GLU A 64 -61.86 -5.00 28.16
N VAL A 65 -60.73 -4.71 28.80
CA VAL A 65 -59.45 -4.51 28.13
C VAL A 65 -58.88 -5.87 27.70
N ASN A 66 -59.34 -6.35 26.54
CA ASN A 66 -58.59 -7.33 25.76
C ASN A 66 -57.66 -6.58 24.80
N VAL A 67 -56.35 -6.66 25.06
CA VAL A 67 -55.32 -6.12 24.16
C VAL A 67 -55.11 -7.09 23.01
N GLU A 68 -56.10 -7.20 22.13
CA GLU A 68 -55.90 -7.72 20.78
C GLU A 68 -55.60 -6.54 19.85
N PHE A 69 -54.37 -6.50 19.32
CA PHE A 69 -53.97 -5.49 18.33
C PHE A 69 -54.80 -5.65 17.04
N ASN A 70 -55.90 -4.92 16.94
CA ASN A 70 -56.79 -4.97 15.79
C ASN A 70 -56.16 -4.23 14.59
N SER A 71 -55.32 -4.96 13.84
CA SER A 71 -54.64 -4.49 12.62
C SER A 71 -55.60 -3.81 11.62
N ASN A 72 -56.87 -4.24 11.58
CA ASN A 72 -57.88 -3.67 10.70
C ASN A 72 -58.23 -2.21 11.03
N GLU A 73 -58.19 -1.83 12.30
CA GLU A 73 -58.48 -0.46 12.73
C GLU A 73 -57.31 0.50 12.41
N ILE A 74 -56.08 0.05 12.63
CA ILE A 74 -54.85 0.76 12.25
C ILE A 74 -54.80 0.93 10.72
N ASN A 75 -55.09 -0.13 9.97
CA ASN A 75 -55.13 -0.09 8.50
C ASN A 75 -56.22 0.86 7.99
N ARG A 76 -57.37 0.94 8.66
CA ARG A 76 -58.44 1.90 8.33
C ARG A 76 -57.99 3.33 8.59
N GLY A 77 -57.28 3.59 9.69
CA GLY A 77 -56.68 4.89 10.01
C GLY A 77 -55.63 5.33 8.98
N ILE A 78 -54.74 4.43 8.56
CA ILE A 78 -53.73 4.69 7.52
C ILE A 78 -54.40 5.00 6.17
N ARG A 79 -55.38 4.20 5.74
CA ARG A 79 -56.13 4.44 4.49
C ARG A 79 -56.87 5.78 4.51
N ARG A 80 -57.42 6.18 5.66
CA ARG A 80 -58.03 7.51 5.85
C ARG A 80 -56.97 8.60 5.65
N ARG A 81 -55.82 8.53 6.31
CA ARG A 81 -54.72 9.50 6.17
C ARG A 81 -54.18 9.58 4.73
N ILE A 82 -54.03 8.45 4.04
CA ILE A 82 -53.61 8.41 2.63
C ILE A 82 -54.65 9.12 1.73
N ARG A 83 -55.94 8.89 1.95
CA ARG A 83 -57.00 9.60 1.21
C ARG A 83 -56.93 11.11 1.44
N PHE A 84 -56.81 11.55 2.70
CA PHE A 84 -56.63 12.98 3.01
C PHE A 84 -55.38 13.57 2.35
N ALA A 85 -54.23 12.88 2.42
CA ALA A 85 -53.02 13.32 1.75
C ALA A 85 -53.19 13.41 0.23
N LYS A 86 -53.94 12.47 -0.38
CA LYS A 86 -54.27 12.49 -1.81
C LYS A 86 -55.15 13.69 -2.16
N TYR A 87 -56.17 14.00 -1.37
CA TYR A 87 -57.03 15.16 -1.61
C TYR A 87 -56.25 16.47 -1.52
N VAL A 88 -55.44 16.64 -0.46
CA VAL A 88 -54.56 17.80 -0.29
C VAL A 88 -53.57 17.94 -1.46
N TYR A 89 -53.01 16.82 -1.95
CA TYR A 89 -52.13 16.81 -3.11
C TYR A 89 -52.84 17.21 -4.41
N VAL A 90 -54.04 16.70 -4.66
CA VAL A 90 -54.80 17.03 -5.88
C VAL A 90 -55.19 18.51 -5.89
N GLU A 91 -55.63 19.04 -4.75
CA GLU A 91 -56.05 20.43 -4.59
C GLU A 91 -54.87 21.41 -4.72
N ASN A 92 -53.70 21.06 -4.18
CA ASN A 92 -52.53 21.93 -4.13
C ASN A 92 -51.37 21.43 -5.01
N LYS A 93 -51.67 20.69 -6.08
CA LYS A 93 -50.69 19.93 -6.88
C LYS A 93 -49.49 20.76 -7.34
N PHE A 94 -49.74 21.99 -7.79
CA PHE A 94 -48.67 22.89 -8.24
C PHE A 94 -47.72 23.29 -7.11
N LEU A 95 -48.26 23.70 -5.96
CA LEU A 95 -47.49 24.16 -4.81
C LEU A 95 -46.69 23.03 -4.16
N ILE A 96 -47.32 21.86 -4.01
CA ILE A 96 -46.65 20.70 -3.41
C ILE A 96 -45.50 20.23 -4.32
N ASN A 97 -45.67 20.25 -5.64
CA ASN A 97 -44.58 19.91 -6.56
C ASN A 97 -43.40 20.88 -6.45
N ILE A 98 -43.63 22.19 -6.25
CA ILE A 98 -42.57 23.17 -6.02
C ILE A 98 -41.83 22.90 -4.70
N VAL A 99 -42.56 22.65 -3.61
CA VAL A 99 -41.96 22.37 -2.29
C VAL A 99 -41.12 21.10 -2.33
N VAL A 100 -41.64 20.04 -2.97
CA VAL A 100 -40.92 18.77 -3.15
C VAL A 100 -39.65 18.97 -3.99
N LEU A 101 -39.71 19.76 -5.06
CA LEU A 101 -38.54 20.08 -5.89
C LEU A 101 -37.45 20.80 -5.07
N ILE A 102 -37.83 21.81 -4.29
CA ILE A 102 -36.90 22.55 -3.42
C ILE A 102 -36.26 21.62 -2.39
N PHE A 103 -37.05 20.72 -1.79
CA PHE A 103 -36.54 19.72 -0.86
C PHE A 103 -35.48 18.81 -1.52
N PHE A 104 -35.73 18.31 -2.74
CA PHE A 104 -34.75 17.50 -3.46
C PHE A 104 -33.47 18.26 -3.80
N ILE A 105 -33.55 19.54 -4.14
CA ILE A 105 -32.36 20.39 -4.39
C ILE A 105 -31.54 20.51 -3.10
N ILE A 106 -32.18 20.77 -1.96
CA ILE A 106 -31.51 20.89 -0.66
C ILE A 106 -30.84 19.57 -0.25
N VAL A 107 -31.55 18.44 -0.35
CA VAL A 107 -31.00 17.12 -0.04
C VAL A 107 -29.83 16.78 -0.96
N SER A 108 -29.96 17.04 -2.27
CA SER A 108 -28.88 16.81 -3.24
C SER A 108 -27.65 17.66 -2.95
N PHE A 109 -27.84 18.91 -2.51
CA PHE A 109 -26.75 19.80 -2.09
C PHE A 109 -26.03 19.26 -0.84
N PHE A 110 -26.76 18.78 0.18
CA PHE A 110 -26.15 18.16 1.36
C PHE A 110 -25.38 16.88 1.01
N ILE A 111 -25.92 16.02 0.15
CA ILE A 111 -25.24 14.82 -0.35
C ILE A 111 -23.97 15.21 -1.12
N TYR A 112 -24.04 16.21 -2.00
CA TYR A 112 -22.90 16.72 -2.76
C TYR A 112 -21.78 17.23 -1.84
N ILE A 113 -22.11 18.04 -0.82
CA ILE A 113 -21.12 18.52 0.15
C ILE A 113 -20.47 17.34 0.89
N ARG A 114 -21.25 16.34 1.32
CA ARG A 114 -20.73 15.17 2.04
C ARG A 114 -19.79 14.33 1.18
N LEU A 115 -20.11 14.10 -0.10
CA LEU A 115 -19.24 13.38 -1.02
C LEU A 115 -17.95 14.15 -1.32
N THR A 116 -18.01 15.47 -1.46
CA THR A 116 -16.85 16.31 -1.78
C THR A 116 -15.90 16.51 -0.59
N THR A 117 -16.39 16.33 0.65
CA THR A 117 -15.63 16.55 1.89
C THR A 117 -15.06 15.27 2.52
N MET A 118 -15.41 14.08 2.00
CA MET A 118 -14.75 12.84 2.44
C MET A 118 -13.35 12.77 1.82
N ASP A 119 -12.31 12.80 2.67
CA ASP A 119 -10.94 12.48 2.26
C ASP A 119 -10.93 11.07 1.65
N THR A 120 -10.76 10.97 0.33
CA THR A 120 -10.74 9.68 -0.37
C THR A 120 -9.55 8.84 0.13
N ILE A 121 -9.82 7.63 0.61
CA ILE A 121 -8.79 6.65 0.95
C ILE A 121 -8.52 5.81 -0.30
N TYR A 122 -7.35 5.99 -0.88
CA TYR A 122 -6.85 5.19 -2.00
C TYR A 122 -6.52 3.77 -1.53
N LYS A 123 -6.66 2.78 -2.41
CA LYS A 123 -6.20 1.42 -2.15
C LYS A 123 -4.74 1.26 -2.59
N GLN A 124 -4.07 0.22 -2.09
CA GLN A 124 -2.80 -0.22 -2.66
C GLN A 124 -2.96 -0.45 -4.17
N LYS A 125 -1.93 -0.16 -4.97
CA LYS A 125 -1.92 -0.09 -6.44
C LYS A 125 -2.68 1.09 -7.06
N ASP A 126 -3.50 1.85 -6.33
CA ASP A 126 -4.12 3.05 -6.90
C ASP A 126 -3.08 4.15 -7.10
N ILE A 127 -3.20 4.87 -8.21
CA ILE A 127 -2.42 6.08 -8.47
C ILE A 127 -3.04 7.24 -7.71
N PHE A 128 -2.23 7.90 -6.90
CA PHE A 128 -2.59 9.11 -6.19
C PHE A 128 -1.61 10.25 -6.49
N SER A 129 -2.07 11.46 -6.24
CA SER A 129 -1.37 12.68 -6.61
C SER A 129 -1.33 13.62 -5.43
N SER A 130 -0.14 14.10 -5.12
CA SER A 130 0.06 15.28 -4.28
C SER A 130 0.32 16.51 -5.15
N THR A 131 0.63 17.63 -4.53
CA THR A 131 1.01 18.89 -5.19
C THR A 131 2.23 18.69 -6.07
N ASN A 132 3.25 17.99 -5.57
CA ASN A 132 4.56 17.90 -6.23
C ASN A 132 4.82 16.54 -6.89
N PHE A 133 4.11 15.50 -6.47
CA PHE A 133 4.42 14.12 -6.84
C PHE A 133 3.19 13.36 -7.33
N VAL A 134 3.40 12.46 -8.28
CA VAL A 134 2.50 11.35 -8.59
C VAL A 134 3.12 10.12 -7.95
N MET A 135 2.30 9.37 -7.23
CA MET A 135 2.73 8.25 -6.40
C MET A 135 1.74 7.10 -6.51
N HIS A 136 2.23 5.88 -6.31
CA HIS A 136 1.39 4.74 -5.98
C HIS A 136 2.17 3.74 -5.14
N VAL A 137 1.48 3.07 -4.24
CA VAL A 137 2.08 1.99 -3.45
C VAL A 137 2.02 0.74 -4.31
N ASP A 138 3.18 0.33 -4.83
CA ASP A 138 3.29 -0.89 -5.63
C ASP A 138 3.02 -2.10 -4.73
N ASN A 139 3.81 -2.29 -3.69
CA ASN A 139 3.64 -3.41 -2.77
C ASN A 139 3.87 -2.97 -1.34
N SER A 140 3.52 -3.85 -0.40
CA SER A 140 3.88 -3.68 0.99
C SER A 140 4.14 -5.02 1.64
N TYR A 141 5.02 -5.01 2.64
CA TYR A 141 5.54 -6.22 3.26
C TYR A 141 5.68 -6.04 4.76
N ILE A 142 5.53 -7.12 5.50
CA ILE A 142 5.95 -7.19 6.91
C ILE A 142 7.00 -8.26 7.13
N THR A 143 7.98 -7.94 7.96
CA THR A 143 9.00 -8.89 8.42
C THR A 143 9.63 -8.41 9.73
N ASN A 144 10.28 -9.29 10.47
CA ASN A 144 11.21 -8.93 11.53
C ASN A 144 12.64 -9.47 11.29
N LYS A 145 12.92 -9.90 10.05
CA LYS A 145 14.17 -10.54 9.64
C LYS A 145 14.91 -9.73 8.58
N ASN A 146 16.23 -9.88 8.55
CA ASN A 146 17.07 -9.39 7.44
C ASN A 146 16.94 -10.28 6.20
N TYR A 147 17.62 -9.88 5.13
CA TYR A 147 17.71 -10.63 3.88
C TYR A 147 18.33 -12.04 4.01
N LYS A 148 19.09 -12.32 5.07
CA LYS A 148 19.67 -13.63 5.36
C LYS A 148 18.74 -14.53 6.21
N GLY A 149 17.62 -14.00 6.67
CA GLY A 149 16.67 -14.71 7.54
C GLY A 149 16.95 -14.58 9.04
N ASP A 150 17.96 -13.82 9.46
CA ASP A 150 18.22 -13.54 10.88
C ASP A 150 17.22 -12.52 11.41
N LYS A 151 16.71 -12.75 12.62
CA LYS A 151 15.86 -11.78 13.31
C LYS A 151 16.66 -10.53 13.68
N ILE A 152 16.15 -9.35 13.32
CA ILE A 152 16.82 -8.04 13.54
C ILE A 152 16.09 -7.10 14.49
N THR A 153 14.82 -7.37 14.80
CA THR A 153 14.06 -6.62 15.80
C THR A 153 12.98 -7.50 16.43
N ASP A 154 12.55 -7.17 17.65
CA ASP A 154 11.38 -7.76 18.30
C ASP A 154 10.06 -7.13 17.80
N ASN A 155 10.16 -5.93 17.23
CA ASN A 155 9.08 -5.22 16.57
C ASN A 155 8.79 -5.81 15.17
N VAL A 156 7.76 -5.29 14.51
CA VAL A 156 7.45 -5.61 13.12
C VAL A 156 7.92 -4.45 12.25
N LEU A 157 8.59 -4.76 11.14
CA LEU A 157 8.92 -3.78 10.11
C LEU A 157 7.85 -3.84 9.04
N LEU A 158 7.14 -2.74 8.81
CA LEU A 158 6.30 -2.54 7.63
C LEU A 158 7.14 -1.85 6.56
N ILE A 159 7.28 -2.48 5.41
CA ILE A 159 7.97 -1.95 4.24
C ILE A 159 6.92 -1.56 3.21
N VAL A 160 6.98 -0.32 2.74
CA VAL A 160 6.12 0.21 1.68
C VAL A 160 6.99 0.46 0.45
N ASP A 161 6.70 -0.24 -0.64
CA ASP A 161 7.30 -0.04 -1.96
C ASP A 161 6.52 1.07 -2.68
N LEU A 162 7.08 2.28 -2.63
CA LEU A 162 6.50 3.49 -3.19
C LEU A 162 7.13 3.79 -4.53
N LYS A 163 6.33 3.72 -5.60
CA LYS A 163 6.72 4.25 -6.90
C LYS A 163 6.33 5.72 -6.95
N ILE A 164 7.31 6.58 -7.22
CA ILE A 164 7.17 8.03 -7.13
C ILE A 164 7.85 8.72 -8.30
N ARG A 165 7.20 9.77 -8.82
CA ARG A 165 7.78 10.72 -9.77
C ARG A 165 7.33 12.15 -9.48
N GLY A 166 8.17 13.11 -9.83
CA GLY A 166 7.89 14.53 -9.79
C GLY A 166 6.95 14.97 -10.91
N LYS A 167 6.05 15.90 -10.59
CA LYS A 167 5.13 16.52 -11.57
C LYS A 167 5.81 17.56 -12.45
N TYR A 168 6.82 18.23 -11.91
CA TYR A 168 7.49 19.36 -12.53
C TYR A 168 8.89 18.98 -13.04
N GLY A 169 9.46 19.78 -13.94
CA GLY A 169 10.79 19.52 -14.51
C GLY A 169 11.95 19.64 -13.52
N LYS A 170 11.77 20.43 -12.45
CA LYS A 170 12.76 20.55 -11.38
C LYS A 170 12.67 19.33 -10.47
N ALA A 171 13.80 18.68 -10.22
CA ALA A 171 13.88 17.59 -9.27
C ALA A 171 13.64 18.12 -7.84
N LEU A 172 12.84 17.39 -7.07
CA LEU A 172 12.43 17.77 -5.71
C LEU A 172 12.69 16.63 -4.74
N GLN A 173 13.05 16.94 -3.51
CA GLN A 173 13.11 15.94 -2.44
C GLN A 173 11.69 15.63 -1.94
N PHE A 174 11.45 14.36 -1.66
CA PHE A 174 10.22 13.90 -1.05
C PHE A 174 10.36 13.99 0.48
N ASP A 175 9.53 14.83 1.09
CA ASP A 175 9.59 15.05 2.53
C ASP A 175 8.96 13.86 3.29
N THR A 176 9.82 13.04 3.89
CA THR A 176 9.40 11.91 4.71
C THR A 176 8.84 12.31 6.06
N TYR A 177 9.11 13.52 6.56
CA TYR A 177 8.48 14.03 7.78
C TYR A 177 6.99 14.35 7.57
N SER A 178 6.56 14.56 6.32
CA SER A 178 5.16 14.72 5.97
C SER A 178 4.44 13.37 5.78
N LEU A 179 5.14 12.24 5.96
CA LEU A 179 4.61 10.89 5.77
C LEU A 179 4.52 10.13 7.09
N TYR A 180 3.36 9.53 7.34
CA TYR A 180 3.08 8.76 8.55
C TYR A 180 2.35 7.48 8.21
N LEU A 181 2.62 6.43 8.96
CA LEU A 181 1.79 5.24 9.00
C LEU A 181 0.87 5.34 10.21
N ASP A 182 -0.43 5.33 9.99
CA ASP A 182 -1.44 5.17 11.04
C ASP A 182 -1.73 3.69 11.25
N VAL A 183 -1.48 3.22 12.46
CA VAL A 183 -1.81 1.89 12.94
C VAL A 183 -2.70 2.04 14.17
N ASN A 184 -3.98 1.76 14.01
CA ASN A 184 -4.97 1.82 15.10
C ASN A 184 -4.97 3.17 15.87
N GLY A 185 -4.76 4.29 15.18
CA GLY A 185 -4.74 5.63 15.77
C GLY A 185 -3.36 6.10 16.25
N SER A 186 -2.37 5.21 16.28
CA SER A 186 -0.97 5.56 16.57
C SER A 186 -0.21 5.84 15.27
N THR A 187 0.59 6.91 15.25
CA THR A 187 1.34 7.32 14.06
C THR A 187 2.82 6.96 14.17
N TYR A 188 3.38 6.41 13.09
CA TYR A 188 4.78 6.03 12.97
C TYR A 188 5.41 6.71 11.76
N THR A 189 6.66 7.15 11.90
CA THR A 189 7.43 7.77 10.80
C THR A 189 8.37 6.75 10.15
N PRO A 190 8.76 6.96 8.88
CA PRO A 190 9.77 6.12 8.24
C PRO A 190 11.10 6.15 8.99
N THR A 191 11.84 5.05 8.94
CA THR A 191 13.18 4.90 9.51
C THR A 191 14.15 4.32 8.49
N ILE A 192 15.40 4.78 8.52
CA ILE A 192 16.50 4.28 7.69
C ILE A 192 17.40 3.28 8.45
N LYS A 193 17.08 2.98 9.71
CA LYS A 193 17.89 2.11 10.59
C LYS A 193 18.18 0.75 9.97
N TYR A 194 17.24 0.22 9.18
CA TYR A 194 17.29 -1.13 8.62
C TYR A 194 17.72 -1.18 7.15
N LYS A 195 18.29 -0.08 6.62
CA LYS A 195 18.57 0.04 5.19
C LYS A 195 19.48 -1.07 4.64
N GLU A 196 20.46 -1.52 5.43
CA GLU A 196 21.46 -2.52 5.03
C GLU A 196 20.92 -3.96 5.17
N GLN A 197 19.96 -4.14 6.07
CA GLN A 197 19.35 -5.43 6.37
C GLN A 197 18.22 -5.78 5.41
N LEU A 198 17.71 -4.81 4.64
CA LEU A 198 16.56 -4.94 3.72
C LEU A 198 16.92 -4.58 2.26
N ILE A 199 18.21 -4.67 1.90
CA ILE A 199 18.74 -4.34 0.56
C ILE A 199 18.25 -5.26 -0.56
N ASP A 200 17.66 -6.40 -0.21
CA ASP A 200 17.00 -7.33 -1.12
C ASP A 200 15.62 -6.82 -1.56
N LEU A 201 14.95 -6.03 -0.71
CA LEU A 201 13.58 -5.55 -0.95
C LEU A 201 13.50 -4.30 -1.84
N GLY A 202 14.62 -3.63 -2.12
CA GLY A 202 14.68 -2.46 -2.99
C GLY A 202 15.57 -1.34 -2.46
N ILE A 203 15.47 -0.17 -3.10
CA ILE A 203 16.30 1.00 -2.78
C ILE A 203 15.63 1.80 -1.67
N ASN A 204 16.29 1.95 -0.52
CA ASN A 204 15.76 2.76 0.58
C ASN A 204 15.72 4.25 0.20
N TYR A 205 14.64 4.94 0.52
CA TYR A 205 14.61 6.40 0.40
C TYR A 205 15.49 7.04 1.48
N THR A 206 16.47 7.82 1.05
CA THR A 206 17.47 8.52 1.88
C THR A 206 17.63 9.97 1.43
N ASN A 207 16.53 10.64 1.08
CA ASN A 207 16.48 12.02 0.58
C ASN A 207 17.01 12.22 -0.85
N GLN A 208 16.88 11.20 -1.71
CA GLN A 208 17.18 11.34 -3.13
C GLN A 208 16.25 12.36 -3.79
N ASN A 209 16.76 13.03 -4.83
CA ASN A 209 15.98 13.93 -5.65
C ASN A 209 15.05 13.12 -6.58
N ILE A 210 13.75 13.40 -6.51
CA ILE A 210 12.74 12.79 -7.36
C ILE A 210 12.67 13.59 -8.67
N THR A 211 12.94 12.93 -9.79
CA THR A 211 12.84 13.49 -11.15
C THR A 211 11.46 13.18 -11.76
N ARG A 212 11.26 13.49 -13.04
CA ARG A 212 10.02 13.13 -13.77
C ARG A 212 9.94 11.65 -14.14
N GLU A 213 11.06 10.93 -14.01
CA GLU A 213 11.10 9.49 -14.23
C GLU A 213 10.51 8.77 -13.02
N ASP A 214 9.83 7.66 -13.29
CA ASP A 214 9.34 6.79 -12.24
C ASP A 214 10.51 6.08 -11.57
N PHE A 215 10.59 6.21 -10.24
CA PHE A 215 11.51 5.43 -9.42
C PHE A 215 10.78 4.76 -8.26
N ASN A 216 11.21 3.54 -7.94
CA ASN A 216 10.73 2.79 -6.79
C ASN A 216 11.68 2.99 -5.62
N TYR A 217 11.12 3.39 -4.48
CA TYR A 217 11.83 3.43 -3.21
C TYR A 217 11.06 2.64 -2.17
N ILE A 218 11.80 1.99 -1.26
CA ILE A 218 11.21 1.41 -0.07
C ILE A 218 11.28 2.39 1.10
N LEU A 219 10.17 2.46 1.83
CA LEU A 219 10.02 3.22 3.07
C LEU A 219 9.69 2.23 4.18
N VAL A 220 10.49 2.23 5.25
CA VAL A 220 10.40 1.24 6.33
C VAL A 220 9.86 1.90 7.58
N PHE A 221 8.87 1.29 8.21
CA PHE A 221 8.28 1.72 9.48
C PHE A 221 8.50 0.63 10.51
N GLU A 222 9.09 0.98 11.66
CA GLU A 222 9.17 0.08 12.80
C GLU A 222 7.94 0.29 13.68
N ILE A 223 7.13 -0.76 13.82
CA ILE A 223 5.88 -0.74 14.59
C ILE A 223 5.91 -1.83 15.66
N PRO A 224 5.33 -1.62 16.85
CA PRO A 224 5.20 -2.66 17.86
C PRO A 224 4.54 -3.90 17.27
N LYS A 225 4.86 -5.06 17.84
CA LYS A 225 4.24 -6.34 17.47
C LYS A 225 2.77 -6.33 17.91
N ILE A 226 1.91 -5.75 17.06
CA ILE A 226 0.48 -5.62 17.32
C ILE A 226 -0.22 -6.89 16.83
N SER A 227 -1.14 -7.42 17.64
CA SER A 227 -1.89 -8.65 17.35
C SER A 227 -2.92 -8.50 16.22
N ASN A 228 -3.23 -7.27 15.82
CA ASN A 228 -4.23 -6.96 14.80
C ASN A 228 -3.73 -5.83 13.88
N THR A 229 -3.29 -6.19 12.68
CA THR A 229 -2.86 -5.27 11.60
C THR A 229 -4.03 -4.88 10.68
N SER A 230 -5.27 -5.06 11.13
CA SER A 230 -6.43 -4.60 10.37
C SER A 230 -6.47 -3.06 10.38
N ASN A 231 -6.38 -2.46 9.18
CA ASN A 231 -6.38 -1.02 8.90
C ASN A 231 -5.03 -0.30 9.10
N LEU A 232 -4.06 -0.63 8.24
CA LEU A 232 -2.86 0.17 8.04
C LEU A 232 -3.14 1.28 7.01
N ILE A 233 -2.97 2.54 7.40
CA ILE A 233 -3.19 3.68 6.53
C ILE A 233 -1.92 4.52 6.43
N LEU A 234 -1.34 4.57 5.23
CA LEU A 234 -0.28 5.50 4.90
C LEU A 234 -0.90 6.89 4.67
N LYS A 235 -0.44 7.90 5.42
CA LYS A 235 -0.91 9.28 5.35
C LYS A 235 0.23 10.19 4.92
N TYR A 236 0.00 10.98 3.89
CA TYR A 236 0.91 12.03 3.42
C TYR A 236 0.25 13.40 3.54
N VAL A 237 0.91 14.35 4.20
CA VAL A 237 0.46 15.74 4.31
C VAL A 237 0.77 16.46 2.99
N ASP A 238 -0.25 16.71 2.18
CA ASP A 238 -0.07 17.33 0.85
C ASP A 238 0.00 18.86 0.94
N LYS A 239 -0.97 19.46 1.62
CA LYS A 239 -1.06 20.91 1.81
C LYS A 239 -1.58 21.22 3.20
N ILE A 240 -1.17 22.36 3.75
CA ILE A 240 -1.77 22.89 4.97
C ILE A 240 -2.63 24.08 4.57
N ASN A 241 -3.96 23.92 4.73
CA ASN A 241 -4.90 24.98 4.46
C ASN A 241 -5.10 25.82 5.72
N TYR A 242 -5.07 27.14 5.56
CA TYR A 242 -5.38 28.08 6.63
C TYR A 242 -6.89 28.37 6.61
N SER A 243 -7.59 28.02 7.70
CA SER A 243 -8.99 28.38 7.87
C SER A 243 -9.22 28.96 9.26
N LYS A 244 -9.58 30.25 9.31
CA LYS A 244 -10.07 31.00 10.49
C LYS A 244 -9.51 30.49 11.84
N ASN A 245 -8.19 30.58 12.02
CA ASN A 245 -7.41 30.20 13.22
C ASN A 245 -7.10 28.69 13.43
N SER A 246 -7.26 27.84 12.41
CA SER A 246 -6.83 26.44 12.47
C SER A 246 -6.03 26.04 11.23
N LEU A 247 -4.91 25.35 11.47
CA LEU A 247 -4.16 24.65 10.42
C LEU A 247 -4.92 23.36 10.11
N LYS A 248 -5.46 23.25 8.89
CA LYS A 248 -6.12 22.04 8.42
C LYS A 248 -5.25 21.36 7.37
N PRO A 249 -4.43 20.37 7.75
CA PRO A 249 -3.69 19.57 6.78
C PRO A 249 -4.67 18.80 5.89
N LYS A 250 -4.45 18.87 4.58
CA LYS A 250 -5.05 18.00 3.59
C LYS A 250 -4.18 16.77 3.45
N TYR A 251 -4.75 15.61 3.75
CA TYR A 251 -4.05 14.34 3.68
C TYR A 251 -4.35 13.61 2.37
N VAL A 252 -3.33 12.98 1.82
CA VAL A 252 -3.50 11.82 0.95
C VAL A 252 -3.44 10.58 1.84
N ARG A 253 -4.44 9.70 1.73
CA ARG A 253 -4.55 8.50 2.57
C ARG A 253 -4.58 7.26 1.68
N VAL A 254 -3.75 6.27 1.98
CA VAL A 254 -3.65 5.03 1.22
C VAL A 254 -3.76 3.86 2.17
N LYS A 255 -4.72 2.98 1.95
CA LYS A 255 -4.83 1.71 2.69
C LYS A 255 -3.75 0.76 2.20
N VAL A 256 -2.98 0.21 3.13
CA VAL A 256 -1.85 -0.70 2.86
C VAL A 256 -2.21 -2.11 3.33
N GLU A 257 -1.94 -3.11 2.49
CA GLU A 257 -2.25 -4.52 2.76
C GLU A 257 -0.98 -5.36 2.62
N PRO A 258 -0.16 -5.45 3.68
CA PRO A 258 1.16 -6.03 3.58
C PRO A 258 1.16 -7.55 3.53
N PHE A 259 2.02 -8.07 2.67
CA PHE A 259 2.33 -9.49 2.60
C PHE A 259 3.35 -9.89 3.68
N ASN A 260 3.12 -11.00 4.38
CA ASN A 260 4.02 -11.47 5.43
C ASN A 260 5.15 -12.33 4.85
N LEU A 261 6.35 -11.75 4.78
CA LEU A 261 7.56 -12.39 4.25
C LEU A 261 8.12 -13.51 5.14
N ASP A 262 7.64 -13.66 6.37
CA ASP A 262 8.14 -14.66 7.31
C ASP A 262 7.21 -15.88 7.42
N SER A 263 6.08 -15.89 6.70
CA SER A 263 4.98 -16.86 6.88
C SER A 263 5.03 -18.07 5.94
N THR A 264 5.77 -17.98 4.84
CA THR A 264 5.86 -19.05 3.85
C THR A 264 7.03 -19.97 4.17
N ASN A 265 6.78 -21.28 4.20
CA ASN A 265 7.80 -22.35 4.25
C ASN A 265 7.58 -23.29 3.06
N GLU A 266 7.66 -22.74 1.84
CA GLU A 266 7.56 -23.54 0.62
C GLU A 266 8.96 -23.83 0.09
N THR A 267 9.20 -25.07 -0.36
CA THR A 267 10.45 -25.44 -1.02
C THR A 267 10.18 -25.88 -2.46
N LYS A 268 10.88 -25.27 -3.41
CA LYS A 268 10.82 -25.58 -4.84
C LYS A 268 12.15 -26.17 -5.31
N SER A 269 12.10 -27.20 -6.16
CA SER A 269 13.28 -27.89 -6.67
C SER A 269 13.40 -27.72 -8.18
N PHE A 270 14.61 -27.51 -8.67
CA PHE A 270 14.93 -27.19 -10.06
C PHE A 270 16.15 -27.98 -10.54
N GLN A 271 16.21 -28.28 -11.83
CA GLN A 271 17.37 -28.87 -12.49
C GLN A 271 18.19 -27.80 -13.22
N ILE A 272 19.44 -28.13 -13.55
CA ILE A 272 20.27 -27.30 -14.44
C ILE A 272 19.53 -27.00 -15.75
N GLY A 273 19.58 -25.73 -16.17
CA GLY A 273 18.89 -25.21 -17.36
C GLY A 273 17.48 -24.69 -17.07
N GLU A 274 16.88 -25.03 -15.93
CA GLU A 274 15.59 -24.46 -15.53
C GLU A 274 15.74 -23.07 -14.93
N THR A 275 14.67 -22.28 -14.96
CA THR A 275 14.63 -20.91 -14.45
C THR A 275 13.75 -20.84 -13.22
N ILE A 276 14.30 -20.32 -12.12
CA ILE A 276 13.53 -19.93 -10.95
C ILE A 276 12.83 -18.61 -11.25
N GLU A 277 11.51 -18.57 -11.05
CA GLU A 277 10.76 -17.33 -10.96
C GLU A 277 10.54 -16.93 -9.50
N ILE A 278 11.09 -15.78 -9.14
CA ILE A 278 10.98 -15.19 -7.82
C ILE A 278 9.86 -14.15 -7.88
N ASN A 279 8.64 -14.64 -7.75
CA ASN A 279 7.43 -13.83 -7.67
C ASN A 279 6.99 -13.72 -6.20
N ASN A 280 6.52 -12.54 -5.79
CA ASN A 280 5.89 -12.28 -4.47
C ASN A 280 6.75 -12.43 -3.21
N THR A 281 8.07 -12.63 -3.30
CA THR A 281 8.96 -12.74 -2.13
C THR A 281 9.49 -11.40 -1.60
N GLY A 282 8.99 -10.27 -2.08
CA GLY A 282 9.48 -8.95 -1.69
C GLY A 282 10.85 -8.58 -2.23
N LEU A 283 11.65 -9.55 -2.72
CA LEU A 283 12.74 -9.28 -3.64
C LEU A 283 12.24 -8.40 -4.77
N ALA A 284 13.14 -7.67 -5.41
CA ALA A 284 12.86 -6.83 -6.57
C ALA A 284 12.29 -7.55 -7.80
N GLY A 285 11.65 -8.72 -7.64
CA GLY A 285 11.15 -9.64 -8.66
C GLY A 285 12.29 -10.11 -9.54
N GLY A 286 12.35 -11.38 -9.88
CA GLY A 286 13.40 -11.76 -10.81
C GLY A 286 13.38 -13.20 -11.26
N LYS A 287 14.22 -13.44 -12.26
CA LYS A 287 14.50 -14.77 -12.80
C LYS A 287 15.94 -15.13 -12.54
N ILE A 288 16.15 -16.37 -12.10
CA ILE A 288 17.48 -16.93 -11.89
C ILE A 288 17.58 -18.17 -12.75
N SER A 289 18.67 -18.28 -13.51
CA SER A 289 18.96 -19.47 -14.30
C SER A 289 20.39 -19.92 -14.07
N ILE A 290 20.58 -21.21 -13.80
CA ILE A 290 21.89 -21.85 -13.78
C ILE A 290 21.96 -22.74 -15.02
N ILE A 291 22.73 -22.29 -16.01
CA ILE A 291 22.80 -22.90 -17.34
C ILE A 291 23.66 -24.17 -17.30
N ASN A 292 24.80 -24.09 -16.63
CA ASN A 292 25.66 -25.23 -16.39
C ASN A 292 26.61 -24.98 -15.21
N TYR A 293 27.29 -26.04 -14.79
CA TYR A 293 28.34 -25.98 -13.80
C TYR A 293 29.50 -26.90 -14.16
N GLU A 294 30.66 -26.67 -13.57
CA GLU A 294 31.82 -27.52 -13.68
C GLU A 294 32.63 -27.45 -12.38
N LEU A 295 33.20 -28.58 -11.94
CA LEU A 295 33.93 -28.71 -10.69
C LEU A 295 35.34 -29.25 -10.95
N LYS A 296 36.36 -28.48 -10.60
CA LYS A 296 37.78 -28.83 -10.79
C LYS A 296 38.67 -28.19 -9.73
N ASP A 297 39.83 -28.79 -9.49
CA ASP A 297 40.88 -28.17 -8.66
C ASP A 297 41.41 -26.88 -9.30
N VAL A 298 41.58 -26.89 -10.62
CA VAL A 298 42.18 -25.81 -11.40
C VAL A 298 41.45 -25.65 -12.72
N PHE A 299 41.14 -24.40 -13.08
CA PHE A 299 40.62 -24.06 -14.40
C PHE A 299 41.71 -23.44 -15.27
N LYS A 300 41.97 -24.02 -16.45
CA LYS A 300 42.81 -23.42 -17.48
C LYS A 300 41.91 -22.62 -18.42
N VAL A 301 42.02 -21.30 -18.38
CA VAL A 301 41.12 -20.42 -19.12
C VAL A 301 41.88 -19.66 -20.20
N PRO A 302 41.49 -19.78 -21.48
CA PRO A 302 42.17 -19.09 -22.57
C PRO A 302 41.83 -17.59 -22.57
N TYR A 303 42.82 -16.76 -22.90
CA TYR A 303 42.62 -15.34 -23.20
C TYR A 303 43.48 -14.92 -24.40
N ARG A 304 43.08 -13.85 -25.09
CA ARG A 304 43.88 -13.27 -26.18
C ARG A 304 44.86 -12.25 -25.59
N PHE A 305 46.14 -12.49 -25.80
CA PHE A 305 47.21 -11.56 -25.46
C PHE A 305 47.69 -10.87 -26.73
N CYS A 306 47.51 -9.57 -26.82
CA CYS A 306 47.88 -8.78 -27.99
C CYS A 306 49.18 -8.03 -27.72
N VAL A 307 50.22 -8.32 -28.50
CA VAL A 307 51.51 -7.60 -28.45
C VAL A 307 51.38 -6.27 -29.17
N THR A 308 50.62 -6.26 -30.27
CA THR A 308 50.18 -5.08 -31.02
C THR A 308 48.67 -5.18 -31.28
N ASN A 309 48.04 -4.12 -31.79
CA ASN A 309 46.60 -4.14 -32.09
C ASN A 309 46.19 -5.25 -33.09
N ASN A 310 47.11 -5.73 -33.93
CA ASN A 310 46.83 -6.72 -34.98
C ASN A 310 47.45 -8.10 -34.71
N GLU A 311 48.34 -8.23 -33.71
CA GLU A 311 49.03 -9.48 -33.38
C GLU A 311 48.60 -9.98 -32.00
N CYS A 312 47.62 -10.88 -32.00
CA CYS A 312 47.05 -11.45 -30.78
C CYS A 312 47.23 -12.96 -30.73
N PHE A 313 47.91 -13.44 -29.70
CA PHE A 313 48.18 -14.85 -29.43
C PHE A 313 47.20 -15.41 -28.39
N THR A 314 46.88 -16.69 -28.47
CA THR A 314 46.12 -17.39 -27.43
C THR A 314 47.07 -17.74 -26.29
N SER A 315 46.81 -17.19 -25.11
CA SER A 315 47.49 -17.51 -23.86
C SER A 315 46.50 -18.10 -22.86
N TYR A 316 46.97 -18.51 -21.68
CA TYR A 316 46.14 -19.15 -20.67
C TYR A 316 46.39 -18.58 -19.28
N GLU A 317 45.31 -18.39 -18.53
CA GLU A 317 45.31 -18.10 -17.11
C GLU A 317 44.87 -19.34 -16.34
N TYR A 318 45.58 -19.68 -15.26
CA TYR A 318 45.21 -20.80 -14.39
C TYR A 318 44.54 -20.25 -13.14
N LEU A 319 43.24 -20.49 -13.01
CA LEU A 319 42.48 -20.11 -11.84
C LEU A 319 42.63 -21.20 -10.78
N LYS A 320 43.08 -20.81 -9.60
CA LYS A 320 43.27 -21.69 -8.44
C LYS A 320 42.59 -21.08 -7.22
N PRO A 321 42.09 -21.91 -6.28
CA PRO A 321 41.58 -21.41 -5.01
C PRO A 321 42.67 -20.68 -4.24
N ASN A 322 42.26 -19.72 -3.40
CA ASN A 322 43.17 -19.06 -2.49
C ASN A 322 43.70 -20.03 -1.43
N ILE A 323 45.01 -19.99 -1.19
CA ILE A 323 45.74 -20.83 -0.23
C ILE A 323 45.54 -20.34 1.22
N ILE A 324 44.88 -19.19 1.40
CA ILE A 324 44.54 -18.67 2.73
C ILE A 324 43.50 -19.59 3.39
N ASN A 325 43.88 -20.18 4.53
CA ASN A 325 43.17 -21.07 5.48
C ASN A 325 43.60 -22.56 5.42
N ASN A 326 43.32 -23.31 6.50
CA ASN A 326 43.69 -24.73 6.65
C ASN A 326 42.72 -25.72 5.95
N TYR A 327 41.98 -25.26 4.95
CA TYR A 327 41.04 -26.12 4.21
C TYR A 327 41.54 -26.32 2.80
N GLU A 328 41.55 -27.57 2.34
CA GLU A 328 41.72 -27.87 0.93
C GLU A 328 40.47 -27.43 0.16
N LYS A 329 40.67 -26.73 -0.94
CA LYS A 329 39.59 -26.11 -1.73
C LYS A 329 39.67 -26.55 -3.18
N ALA A 330 38.52 -26.51 -3.84
CA ALA A 330 38.37 -26.65 -5.29
C ALA A 330 37.62 -25.42 -5.84
N ILE A 331 37.40 -25.40 -7.15
CA ILE A 331 36.65 -24.35 -7.83
C ILE A 331 35.36 -24.93 -8.41
N LEU A 332 34.24 -24.29 -8.07
CA LEU A 332 32.95 -24.43 -8.72
C LEU A 332 32.79 -23.33 -9.76
N LYS A 333 32.82 -23.69 -11.05
CA LYS A 333 32.47 -22.80 -12.15
C LYS A 333 30.96 -22.89 -12.36
N ILE A 334 30.28 -21.74 -12.37
CA ILE A 334 28.86 -21.62 -12.68
C ILE A 334 28.69 -20.66 -13.84
N ASN A 335 27.93 -21.08 -14.84
CA ASN A 335 27.38 -20.19 -15.85
C ASN A 335 25.91 -19.93 -15.50
N GLY A 336 25.56 -18.69 -15.23
CA GLY A 336 24.20 -18.36 -14.81
C GLY A 336 23.88 -16.88 -14.96
N GLU A 337 22.58 -16.60 -14.96
CA GLU A 337 22.04 -15.27 -15.23
C GLU A 337 21.01 -14.88 -14.16
N ILE A 338 20.93 -13.58 -13.91
CA ILE A 338 19.90 -12.98 -13.07
C ILE A 338 19.22 -11.86 -13.86
N GLU A 339 17.91 -11.91 -13.92
CA GLU A 339 17.09 -10.85 -14.47
C GLU A 339 16.28 -10.24 -13.34
N ASN A 340 16.54 -8.97 -13.01
CA ASN A 340 15.77 -8.24 -12.01
C ASN A 340 14.58 -7.55 -12.70
N SER A 341 13.40 -7.61 -12.07
CA SER A 341 12.17 -7.00 -12.63
C SER A 341 12.14 -5.46 -12.52
N ARG A 342 13.10 -4.87 -11.79
CA ARG A 342 13.28 -3.42 -11.65
C ARG A 342 14.76 -3.07 -11.47
N LYS A 343 15.08 -1.78 -11.58
CA LYS A 343 16.44 -1.28 -11.27
C LYS A 343 16.75 -1.54 -9.80
N VAL A 344 17.85 -2.24 -9.56
CA VAL A 344 18.32 -2.55 -8.22
C VAL A 344 19.72 -1.95 -8.05
N ASP A 345 19.87 -1.05 -7.08
CA ASP A 345 21.17 -0.54 -6.64
C ASP A 345 21.63 -1.29 -5.37
N SER A 346 21.64 -2.62 -5.47
CA SER A 346 21.98 -3.52 -4.36
C SER A 346 23.13 -4.40 -4.80
N LYS A 347 24.21 -4.40 -4.02
CA LYS A 347 25.35 -5.32 -4.21
C LYS A 347 24.94 -6.79 -4.21
N VAL A 348 23.78 -7.12 -3.66
CA VAL A 348 23.30 -8.50 -3.45
C VAL A 348 22.65 -9.09 -4.71
N LEU A 349 22.10 -8.26 -5.60
CA LEU A 349 21.27 -8.71 -6.73
C LEU A 349 21.89 -8.34 -8.09
N ILE A 350 23.21 -8.11 -8.15
CA ILE A 350 23.90 -7.68 -9.38
C ILE A 350 24.08 -8.85 -10.36
N ASP A 351 24.53 -9.99 -9.84
CA ASP A 351 24.86 -11.17 -10.61
C ASP A 351 24.63 -12.44 -9.80
N ILE A 352 24.71 -13.61 -10.47
CA ILE A 352 24.48 -14.90 -9.82
C ILE A 352 25.48 -15.17 -8.69
N TYR A 353 26.72 -14.70 -8.78
CA TYR A 353 27.69 -14.87 -7.69
C TYR A 353 27.25 -14.08 -6.46
N SER A 354 26.86 -12.82 -6.63
CA SER A 354 26.38 -11.96 -5.55
C SER A 354 25.15 -12.57 -4.87
N TYR A 355 24.30 -13.20 -5.67
CA TYR A 355 23.14 -13.95 -5.19
C TYR A 355 23.53 -15.19 -4.37
N ILE A 356 24.47 -16.00 -4.87
CA ILE A 356 25.01 -17.17 -4.18
C ILE A 356 25.71 -16.79 -2.89
N ASP A 357 26.53 -15.75 -2.90
CA ASP A 357 27.24 -15.25 -1.72
C ASP A 357 26.28 -14.75 -0.64
N SER A 358 25.13 -14.19 -1.05
CA SER A 358 24.16 -13.60 -0.14
C SER A 358 23.13 -14.58 0.42
N PHE A 359 22.65 -15.51 -0.41
CA PHE A 359 21.52 -16.40 -0.08
C PHE A 359 21.84 -17.89 -0.22
N GLY A 360 22.97 -18.22 -0.86
CA GLY A 360 23.31 -19.58 -1.23
C GLY A 360 23.79 -20.43 -0.06
N ILE A 361 23.45 -21.71 -0.11
CA ILE A 361 23.95 -22.78 0.75
C ILE A 361 24.29 -23.95 -0.15
N LEU A 362 25.57 -24.37 -0.15
CA LEU A 362 25.98 -25.55 -0.90
C LEU A 362 25.84 -26.78 -0.01
N LYS A 363 24.93 -27.68 -0.37
CA LYS A 363 24.78 -29.01 0.24
C LYS A 363 25.29 -30.08 -0.70
N TYR A 364 25.87 -31.13 -0.14
CA TYR A 364 26.40 -32.24 -0.91
C TYR A 364 26.38 -33.53 -0.11
N THR A 365 26.32 -34.66 -0.80
CA THR A 365 26.32 -35.98 -0.18
C THR A 365 27.58 -36.75 -0.55
N ILE A 366 28.28 -37.30 0.44
CA ILE A 366 29.44 -38.18 0.23
C ILE A 366 29.17 -39.48 0.99
N ASN A 367 29.18 -40.62 0.29
CA ASN A 367 28.97 -41.94 0.89
C ASN A 367 27.65 -42.00 1.70
N GLY A 368 26.59 -41.43 1.16
CA GLY A 368 25.26 -41.39 1.80
C GLY A 368 25.12 -40.42 2.99
N LYS A 369 26.17 -39.67 3.36
CA LYS A 369 26.10 -38.65 4.42
C LYS A 369 25.96 -37.25 3.82
N GLU A 370 24.88 -36.57 4.17
CA GLU A 370 24.68 -35.17 3.82
C GLU A 370 25.65 -34.26 4.59
N ARG A 371 26.17 -33.26 3.88
CA ARG A 371 27.09 -32.25 4.39
C ARG A 371 26.69 -30.89 3.84
N VAL A 372 27.04 -29.86 4.59
CA VAL A 372 26.87 -28.46 4.20
C VAL A 372 28.23 -27.82 4.17
N GLN A 373 28.50 -27.04 3.12
CA GLN A 373 29.73 -26.27 3.02
C GLN A 373 29.82 -25.28 4.19
N LYS A 374 30.97 -25.27 4.87
CA LYS A 374 31.20 -24.42 6.05
C LYS A 374 32.01 -23.15 5.77
N ILE A 375 32.59 -23.04 4.57
CA ILE A 375 33.34 -21.85 4.16
C ILE A 375 32.44 -20.88 3.39
N SER A 376 32.63 -19.58 3.61
CA SER A 376 31.99 -18.54 2.81
C SER A 376 32.40 -18.66 1.35
N PHE A 377 31.47 -18.37 0.43
CA PHE A 377 31.78 -18.30 -0.98
C PHE A 377 32.77 -17.17 -1.24
N LYS A 378 33.74 -17.43 -2.13
CA LYS A 378 34.69 -16.43 -2.59
C LYS A 378 34.87 -16.56 -4.09
N GLN A 379 34.71 -15.45 -4.80
CA GLN A 379 34.93 -15.44 -6.23
C GLN A 379 36.42 -15.42 -6.58
N VAL A 380 36.84 -16.34 -7.44
CA VAL A 380 38.14 -16.30 -8.12
C VAL A 380 37.95 -15.58 -9.45
N LYS A 381 38.38 -14.31 -9.53
CA LYS A 381 38.22 -13.50 -10.74
C LYS A 381 39.43 -13.70 -11.67
N PRO A 382 39.22 -14.01 -12.96
CA PRO A 382 40.30 -13.92 -13.94
C PRO A 382 40.85 -12.49 -13.99
N THR A 383 42.17 -12.37 -14.04
CA THR A 383 42.88 -11.08 -14.08
C THR A 383 43.15 -10.62 -15.50
N LYS A 384 43.19 -11.55 -16.47
CA LYS A 384 43.59 -11.26 -17.85
C LYS A 384 42.44 -10.98 -18.79
N PHE A 385 41.21 -11.30 -18.40
CA PHE A 385 40.02 -11.03 -19.20
C PHE A 385 38.77 -10.94 -18.30
N LYS A 386 37.72 -10.31 -18.80
CA LYS A 386 36.43 -10.23 -18.10
C LYS A 386 35.51 -11.33 -18.59
N THR A 387 34.98 -12.14 -17.68
CA THR A 387 33.85 -13.02 -17.98
C THR A 387 32.54 -12.29 -17.73
N SER A 388 31.62 -12.37 -18.68
CA SER A 388 30.19 -12.10 -18.43
C SER A 388 29.50 -13.42 -18.10
N ASN A 389 28.65 -13.44 -17.07
CA ASN A 389 27.77 -14.57 -16.71
C ASN A 389 28.47 -15.90 -16.35
N THR A 390 29.81 -15.91 -16.23
CA THR A 390 30.60 -17.06 -15.77
C THR A 390 31.37 -16.69 -14.51
N PHE A 391 31.16 -17.47 -13.45
CA PHE A 391 31.69 -17.22 -12.12
C PHE A 391 32.46 -18.44 -11.62
N TYR A 392 33.64 -18.21 -11.06
CA TYR A 392 34.46 -19.25 -10.43
C TYR A 392 34.44 -19.01 -8.93
N ILE A 393 34.00 -20.00 -8.17
CA ILE A 393 33.70 -19.87 -6.75
C ILE A 393 34.47 -20.92 -5.96
N GLU A 394 35.15 -20.50 -4.90
CA GLU A 394 35.82 -21.42 -3.97
C GLU A 394 34.80 -22.31 -3.25
N VAL A 395 35.06 -23.61 -3.26
CA VAL A 395 34.31 -24.63 -2.51
C VAL A 395 35.27 -25.58 -1.80
N LEU A 396 34.77 -26.36 -0.84
CA LEU A 396 35.59 -27.39 -0.19
C LEU A 396 36.02 -28.47 -1.19
N ASN A 397 37.27 -28.93 -1.12
CA ASN A 397 37.79 -29.91 -2.09
C ASN A 397 37.00 -31.24 -2.09
N GLU A 398 36.49 -31.64 -0.93
CA GLU A 398 35.68 -32.86 -0.81
C GLU A 398 34.40 -32.86 -1.65
N VAL A 399 33.91 -31.68 -2.07
CA VAL A 399 32.76 -31.56 -2.99
C VAL A 399 33.03 -32.25 -4.33
N LEU A 400 34.28 -32.35 -4.78
CA LEU A 400 34.65 -33.08 -5.99
C LEU A 400 34.27 -34.57 -5.93
N LYS A 401 34.24 -35.13 -4.71
CA LYS A 401 33.93 -36.55 -4.44
C LYS A 401 32.45 -36.77 -4.14
N ALA A 402 31.62 -35.73 -4.19
CA ALA A 402 30.22 -35.84 -3.85
C ALA A 402 29.42 -36.62 -4.91
N ASP A 403 28.51 -37.45 -4.44
CA ASP A 403 27.56 -38.20 -5.27
C ASP A 403 26.42 -37.31 -5.74
N LYS A 404 25.97 -36.41 -4.86
CA LYS A 404 24.92 -35.43 -5.11
C LYS A 404 25.35 -34.04 -4.65
N ILE A 405 24.95 -33.00 -5.40
CA ILE A 405 25.31 -31.61 -5.10
C ILE A 405 24.09 -30.72 -5.33
N PHE A 406 23.71 -29.98 -4.30
CA PHE A 406 22.59 -29.05 -4.30
C PHE A 406 23.05 -27.64 -3.95
N LEU A 407 22.61 -26.67 -4.73
CA LEU A 407 22.73 -25.27 -4.41
C LEU A 407 21.37 -24.75 -3.95
N GLU A 408 21.24 -24.55 -2.65
CA GLU A 408 20.00 -24.08 -2.02
C GLU A 408 20.04 -22.58 -1.79
N PHE A 409 18.89 -21.93 -1.93
CA PHE A 409 18.68 -20.53 -1.60
C PHE A 409 17.48 -20.43 -0.67
N ASN A 410 17.62 -19.70 0.43
CA ASN A 410 16.49 -19.35 1.29
C ASN A 410 16.23 -17.85 1.20
N ILE A 411 15.09 -17.49 0.62
CA ILE A 411 14.72 -16.11 0.38
C ILE A 411 13.34 -15.88 0.97
N ARG A 412 13.28 -15.06 2.02
CA ARG A 412 12.01 -14.64 2.66
C ARG A 412 11.07 -15.83 2.89
N GLY A 413 11.62 -16.89 3.48
CA GLY A 413 10.91 -18.12 3.85
C GLY A 413 10.72 -19.14 2.71
N ILE A 414 10.95 -18.76 1.45
CA ILE A 414 10.87 -19.69 0.33
C ILE A 414 12.24 -20.31 0.06
N GLY A 415 12.30 -21.64 0.14
CA GLY A 415 13.46 -22.44 -0.22
C GLY A 415 13.47 -22.74 -1.72
N TYR A 416 14.59 -22.53 -2.38
CA TYR A 416 14.81 -22.92 -3.76
C TYR A 416 16.02 -23.83 -3.84
N THR A 417 15.88 -25.02 -4.42
CA THR A 417 16.97 -26.01 -4.50
C THR A 417 17.30 -26.27 -5.96
N TYR A 418 18.52 -25.92 -6.38
CA TYR A 418 19.06 -26.35 -7.68
C TYR A 418 19.85 -27.64 -7.51
N ASN A 419 19.44 -28.68 -8.23
CA ASN A 419 20.19 -29.92 -8.34
C ASN A 419 21.31 -29.75 -9.37
N LEU A 420 22.56 -29.69 -8.90
CA LEU A 420 23.73 -29.66 -9.78
C LEU A 420 24.15 -31.08 -10.16
N LYS A 421 24.16 -32.01 -9.21
CA LYS A 421 24.59 -33.40 -9.42
C LYS A 421 23.68 -34.38 -8.72
#